data_AF-A0AAN1IDB8-F1
#
_entry.id   AF-A0AAN1IDB8-F1
#
_cell.length_a   1.000
_cell.length_b   1.000
_cell.length_c   1.000
_cell.angle_alpha   90.00
_cell.angle_beta   90.00
_cell.angle_gamma   90.00
#
_symmetry.space_group_name_H-M   'P 1'
#
loop_
_entity.id
_entity.type
_entity.pdbx_description
1 polymer ?
#
loop_
_entity_poly.entity_id
_entity_poly.type
_entity_poly.pdbx_seq_one_letter_code
_entity_poly.pdbx_strand_id
1 'polypeptide(L)'
;MQLLEIGWNIPATTKAKSLKFEVTMTLVGATMLYSDVAKFQWEPVSELNETSIGKVTGTVRFPNGITASNSWAWLHYSGVSTTERGENGELKFAANNVRVGRYLDLVAAFDSSAMHDTSGGKAGQQYTPAGDWIRKRDYDSLAELKQSEKDKEAQARASNVTQ
;
A
#
# COMPACT_ATOMS: atom_id res chain seq x y z
N MET A 1 12.57 0.86 7.96
CA MET A 1 11.55 0.92 6.90
C MET A 1 11.23 -0.52 6.52
N GLN A 2 9.96 -0.89 6.49
CA GLN A 2 9.53 -2.26 6.19
C GLN A 2 8.76 -2.20 4.87
N LEU A 3 9.23 -2.91 3.85
CA LEU A 3 8.62 -2.93 2.52
C LEU A 3 7.58 -4.07 2.46
N LEU A 4 6.35 -3.74 2.08
CA LEU A 4 5.32 -4.70 1.72
C LEU A 4 5.13 -4.65 0.21
N GLU A 5 5.53 -5.73 -0.47
CA GLU A 5 5.31 -5.90 -1.90
C GLU A 5 4.17 -6.90 -2.14
N ILE A 6 3.22 -6.54 -3.00
CA ILE A 6 2.10 -7.41 -3.38
C ILE A 6 2.33 -7.86 -4.81
N GLY A 7 3.00 -9.01 -4.97
CA GLY A 7 3.14 -9.68 -6.26
C GLY A 7 1.88 -10.47 -6.59
N TRP A 8 1.25 -10.17 -7.72
CA TRP A 8 0.13 -10.95 -8.27
C TRP A 8 0.51 -11.47 -9.64
N ASN A 9 0.36 -12.77 -9.88
CA ASN A 9 0.56 -13.37 -11.21
C ASN A 9 -0.61 -13.00 -12.13
N ILE A 10 -0.58 -11.77 -12.66
CA ILE A 10 -1.57 -11.28 -13.62
C ILE A 10 -1.34 -12.03 -14.94
N PRO A 11 -2.35 -12.72 -15.50
CA PRO A 11 -2.22 -13.42 -16.77
C PRO A 11 -1.74 -12.48 -17.88
N ALA A 12 -0.87 -12.99 -18.76
CA ALA A 12 -0.38 -12.24 -19.90
C ALA A 12 -1.57 -11.74 -20.75
N THR A 13 -1.72 -10.42 -20.82
CA THR A 13 -2.82 -9.79 -21.56
C THR A 13 -2.33 -9.49 -22.98
N THR A 14 -2.81 -10.23 -23.98
CA THR A 14 -2.40 -10.03 -25.39
C THR A 14 -2.87 -8.68 -25.95
N LYS A 15 -4.07 -8.23 -25.56
CA LYS A 15 -4.63 -6.94 -25.98
C LYS A 15 -5.69 -6.45 -25.00
N ALA A 16 -5.48 -5.26 -24.45
CA ALA A 16 -6.48 -4.51 -23.70
C ALA A 16 -6.22 -3.01 -23.85
N LYS A 17 -7.27 -2.18 -23.77
CA LYS A 17 -7.11 -0.72 -23.70
C LYS A 17 -6.58 -0.27 -22.33
N SER A 18 -6.97 -0.98 -21.27
CA SER A 18 -6.57 -0.75 -19.88
C SER A 18 -6.91 -1.96 -19.03
N LEU A 19 -6.21 -2.13 -17.91
CA LEU A 19 -6.54 -3.10 -16.86
C LEU A 19 -6.98 -2.36 -15.59
N LYS A 20 -7.90 -2.97 -14.83
CA LYS A 20 -8.32 -2.49 -13.51
C LYS A 20 -8.06 -3.57 -12.48
N PHE A 21 -7.40 -3.19 -11.41
CA PHE A 21 -7.14 -4.05 -10.26
C PHE A 21 -7.81 -3.46 -9.03
N GLU A 22 -8.41 -4.32 -8.21
CA GLU A 22 -8.99 -3.95 -6.94
C GLU A 22 -8.30 -4.77 -5.86
N VAL A 23 -7.70 -4.08 -4.89
CA VAL A 23 -6.93 -4.69 -3.80
C VAL A 23 -7.54 -4.25 -2.48
N THR A 24 -7.90 -5.21 -1.65
CA THR A 24 -8.36 -4.97 -0.27
C THR A 24 -7.45 -5.74 0.67
N MET A 25 -6.94 -5.07 1.70
CA MET A 25 -6.06 -5.67 2.70
C MET A 25 -6.26 -5.00 4.06
N THR A 26 -5.89 -5.73 5.12
CA THR A 26 -5.85 -5.21 6.49
C THR A 26 -4.41 -5.22 6.98
N LEU A 27 -3.92 -4.05 7.42
CA LEU A 27 -2.57 -3.87 7.94
C LEU A 27 -2.62 -3.79 9.47
N VAL A 28 -2.22 -4.85 10.19
CA VAL A 28 -2.11 -4.83 11.67
C VAL A 28 -0.67 -4.51 12.08
N GLY A 29 -0.48 -3.70 13.12
CA GLY A 29 0.85 -3.25 13.56
C GLY A 29 1.62 -2.38 12.54
N ALA A 30 0.94 -1.83 11.54
CA ALA A 30 1.53 -0.94 10.53
C ALA A 30 1.57 0.54 10.95
N THR A 31 1.18 0.84 12.19
CA THR A 31 1.18 2.18 12.76
C THR A 31 2.28 2.33 13.79
N MET A 32 2.91 3.51 13.83
CA MET A 32 3.77 3.92 14.93
C MET A 32 2.94 4.62 16.00
N LEU A 33 2.95 4.09 17.22
CA LEU A 33 2.18 4.64 18.35
C LEU A 33 3.01 5.68 19.11
N TYR A 34 2.46 6.88 19.28
CA TYR A 34 2.94 7.93 20.17
C TYR A 34 1.94 8.10 21.34
N SER A 35 2.26 8.96 22.31
CA SER A 35 1.41 9.17 23.49
C SER A 35 0.01 9.68 23.15
N ASP A 36 -0.11 10.51 22.13
CA ASP A 36 -1.32 11.25 21.74
C ASP A 36 -1.86 10.86 20.36
N VAL A 37 -1.00 10.37 19.46
CA VAL A 37 -1.39 9.95 18.11
C VAL A 37 -0.79 8.61 17.71
N ALA A 38 -1.49 7.88 16.87
CA ALA A 38 -0.94 6.79 16.06
C ALA A 38 -0.72 7.29 14.63
N LYS A 39 0.49 7.09 14.09
CA LYS A 39 0.88 7.48 12.73
C LYS A 39 0.92 6.26 11.81
N PHE A 40 0.29 6.37 10.66
CA PHE A 40 0.37 5.45 9.54
C PHE A 40 1.01 6.15 8.34
N GLN A 41 1.89 5.45 7.62
CA GLN A 41 2.43 5.93 6.35
C GLN A 41 2.51 4.78 5.37
N TRP A 42 2.10 5.02 4.13
CA TRP A 42 2.07 4.00 3.09
C TRP A 42 2.26 4.61 1.71
N GLU A 43 3.22 4.07 0.96
CA GLU A 43 3.46 4.37 -0.45
C GLU A 43 2.86 3.25 -1.33
N PRO A 44 1.58 3.36 -1.75
CA PRO A 44 0.97 2.38 -2.66
C PRO A 44 1.60 2.33 -4.05
N VAL A 45 2.25 3.42 -4.49
CA VAL A 45 2.95 3.48 -5.78
C VAL A 45 4.29 4.13 -5.56
N SER A 46 5.36 3.42 -5.90
CA SER A 46 6.73 3.91 -5.77
C SER A 46 7.23 4.61 -7.03
N GLU A 47 8.27 5.44 -6.90
CA GLU A 47 8.99 6.00 -8.05
C GLU A 47 9.56 4.91 -8.98
N LEU A 48 9.83 3.72 -8.42
CA LEU A 48 10.31 2.55 -9.15
C LEU A 48 9.23 1.81 -9.96
N ASN A 49 7.96 2.21 -9.84
CA ASN A 49 6.88 1.58 -10.59
C ASN A 49 7.04 1.83 -12.11
N GLU A 50 7.30 0.76 -12.86
CA GLU A 50 7.58 0.82 -14.30
C GLU A 50 6.33 0.94 -15.18
N THR A 51 5.13 0.83 -14.60
CA THR A 51 3.86 0.88 -15.33
C THR A 51 3.09 2.17 -15.04
N SER A 52 2.79 2.98 -16.07
CA SER A 52 1.95 4.17 -15.88
C SER A 52 0.51 3.81 -15.50
N ILE A 53 -0.06 4.52 -14.54
CA ILE A 53 -1.42 4.29 -14.05
C ILE A 53 -2.30 5.49 -14.41
N GLY A 54 -3.40 5.23 -15.14
CA GLY A 54 -4.34 6.27 -15.55
C GLY A 54 -5.05 6.93 -14.37
N LYS A 55 -5.49 6.12 -13.39
CA LYS A 55 -6.15 6.58 -12.17
C LYS A 55 -5.93 5.59 -11.04
N VAL A 56 -5.55 6.10 -9.87
CA VAL A 56 -5.55 5.36 -8.60
C VAL A 56 -6.65 5.96 -7.73
N THR A 57 -7.42 5.11 -7.07
CA THR A 57 -8.36 5.49 -6.02
C THR A 57 -8.14 4.60 -4.82
N GLY A 58 -8.28 5.14 -3.62
CA GLY A 58 -8.19 4.35 -2.40
C GLY A 58 -9.13 4.84 -1.32
N THR A 59 -9.46 3.95 -0.41
CA THR A 59 -10.19 4.24 0.82
C THR A 59 -9.42 3.61 1.96
N VAL A 60 -8.95 4.43 2.90
CA VAL A 60 -8.35 3.98 4.15
C VAL A 60 -9.39 4.08 5.25
N ARG A 61 -9.68 2.94 5.85
CA ARG A 61 -10.56 2.80 7.00
C ARG A 61 -9.71 2.73 8.26
N PHE A 62 -10.01 3.59 9.23
CA PHE A 62 -9.35 3.60 10.53
C PHE A 62 -10.04 2.61 11.49
N PRO A 63 -9.42 2.29 12.65
CA PRO A 63 -10.11 1.54 13.69
C PRO A 63 -11.39 2.24 14.16
N ASN A 64 -12.27 1.46 14.78
CA ASN A 64 -13.51 1.97 15.36
C ASN A 64 -13.24 3.11 16.36
N GLY A 65 -14.07 4.14 16.34
CA GLY A 65 -13.92 5.33 17.20
C GLY A 65 -13.09 6.46 16.57
N ILE A 66 -12.39 6.19 15.46
CA ILE A 66 -11.77 7.24 14.65
C ILE A 66 -12.83 7.85 13.70
N THR A 67 -12.77 9.16 13.58
CA THR A 67 -13.68 10.04 12.85
C THR A 67 -12.88 11.16 12.18
N ALA A 68 -13.54 12.04 11.43
CA ALA A 68 -12.88 13.21 10.84
C ALA A 68 -12.37 14.23 11.88
N SER A 69 -12.92 14.25 13.10
CA SER A 69 -12.52 15.23 14.12
C SER A 69 -11.29 14.82 14.94
N ASN A 70 -10.93 13.53 14.93
CA ASN A 70 -9.81 12.98 15.70
C ASN A 70 -8.81 12.23 14.80
N SER A 71 -8.72 12.63 13.53
CA SER A 71 -7.70 12.14 12.61
C SER A 71 -7.36 13.15 11.52
N TRP A 72 -6.16 12.99 10.98
CA TRP A 72 -5.57 13.81 9.94
C TRP A 72 -4.98 12.92 8.85
N ALA A 73 -4.97 13.44 7.64
CA ALA A 73 -4.53 12.69 6.49
C ALA A 73 -3.98 13.61 5.41
N TRP A 74 -2.90 13.17 4.79
CA TRP A 74 -2.23 13.85 3.70
C TRP A 74 -1.88 12.85 2.62
N LEU A 75 -2.06 13.28 1.37
CA LEU A 75 -1.62 12.55 0.20
C LEU A 75 -0.50 13.37 -0.44
N HIS A 76 0.68 12.79 -0.54
CA HIS A 76 1.79 13.36 -1.26
C HIS A 76 1.79 12.82 -2.69
N TYR A 77 1.48 13.70 -3.63
CA TYR A 77 1.53 13.43 -5.05
C TYR A 77 1.83 14.71 -5.82
N SER A 78 2.77 14.66 -6.76
CA SER A 78 3.18 15.83 -7.55
C SER A 78 2.25 16.17 -8.73
N GLY A 79 1.23 15.34 -9.00
CA GLY A 79 0.22 15.57 -10.02
C GLY A 79 -1.15 15.95 -9.47
N VAL A 80 -2.19 15.81 -10.30
CA VAL A 80 -3.57 16.13 -9.90
C VAL A 80 -4.11 15.02 -8.99
N SER A 81 -4.39 15.37 -7.74
CA SER A 81 -5.01 14.51 -6.74
C SER A 81 -6.14 15.18 -5.98
N THR A 82 -6.96 14.36 -5.32
CA THR A 82 -8.02 14.78 -4.42
C THR A 82 -7.98 13.93 -3.16
N THR A 83 -8.29 14.54 -2.02
CA THR A 83 -8.59 13.84 -0.77
C THR A 83 -9.94 14.29 -0.25
N GLU A 84 -10.71 13.36 0.29
CA GLU A 84 -11.99 13.64 0.93
C GLU A 84 -12.17 12.77 2.17
N ARG A 85 -13.01 13.24 3.10
CA ARG A 85 -13.42 12.45 4.26
C ARG A 85 -14.67 11.65 3.91
N GLY A 86 -14.63 10.34 4.12
CA GLY A 86 -15.78 9.47 4.00
C GLY A 86 -16.57 9.33 5.30
N GLU A 87 -17.55 8.44 5.28
CA GLU A 87 -18.28 8.02 6.48
C GLU A 87 -17.32 7.42 7.51
N ASN A 88 -17.66 7.50 8.80
CA ASN A 88 -16.85 6.93 9.88
C ASN A 88 -15.38 7.39 9.87
N GLY A 89 -15.13 8.62 9.40
CA GLY A 89 -13.78 9.16 9.35
C GLY A 89 -12.88 8.49 8.31
N GLU A 90 -13.39 7.82 7.29
CA GLU A 90 -12.52 7.31 6.23
C GLU A 90 -11.73 8.41 5.54
N LEU A 91 -10.56 8.04 5.03
CA LEU A 91 -9.84 8.84 4.06
C LEU A 91 -10.04 8.23 2.69
N LYS A 92 -10.64 8.98 1.78
CA LYS A 92 -10.72 8.62 0.37
C LYS A 92 -9.77 9.50 -0.41
N PHE A 93 -9.09 8.90 -1.38
CA PHE A 93 -8.18 9.64 -2.24
C PHE A 93 -8.30 9.20 -3.69
N ALA A 94 -7.94 10.11 -4.60
CA ALA A 94 -7.72 9.80 -6.00
C ALA A 94 -6.49 10.54 -6.52
N ALA A 95 -5.78 9.90 -7.44
CA ALA A 95 -4.67 10.50 -8.19
C ALA A 95 -4.81 10.10 -9.67
N ASN A 96 -4.64 11.06 -10.58
CA ASN A 96 -4.75 10.81 -12.01
C ASN A 96 -3.37 10.91 -12.69
N ASN A 97 -3.17 10.13 -13.77
CA ASN A 97 -1.97 10.18 -14.60
C ASN A 97 -0.67 9.99 -13.78
N VAL A 98 -0.63 8.91 -12.99
CA VAL A 98 0.55 8.48 -12.23
C VAL A 98 1.54 7.84 -13.19
N ARG A 99 2.42 8.67 -13.74
CA ARG A 99 3.46 8.25 -14.69
C ARG A 99 4.62 7.55 -13.97
N VAL A 100 5.39 6.78 -14.75
CA VAL A 100 6.67 6.19 -14.32
C VAL A 100 7.56 7.29 -13.71
N GLY A 101 8.25 6.96 -12.61
CA GLY A 101 9.09 7.92 -11.87
C GLY A 101 8.32 8.84 -10.93
N ARG A 102 7.02 8.63 -10.71
CA ARG A 102 6.24 9.34 -9.69
C ARG A 102 5.83 8.38 -8.58
N TYR A 103 5.89 8.84 -7.34
CA TYR A 103 5.32 8.14 -6.19
C TYR A 103 3.98 8.71 -5.79
N LEU A 104 3.24 7.92 -5.02
CA LEU A 104 2.03 8.29 -4.31
C LEU A 104 2.22 7.86 -2.87
N ASP A 105 2.37 8.80 -1.94
CA ASP A 105 2.54 8.51 -0.52
C ASP A 105 1.34 9.02 0.27
N LEU A 106 0.89 8.20 1.22
CA LEU A 106 -0.25 8.44 2.07
C LEU A 106 0.21 8.47 3.52
N VAL A 107 -0.01 9.59 4.18
CA VAL A 107 0.25 9.75 5.60
C VAL A 107 -1.07 9.96 6.33
N ALA A 108 -1.29 9.23 7.41
CA ALA A 108 -2.41 9.46 8.30
C ALA A 108 -1.95 9.49 9.76
N ALA A 109 -2.61 10.30 10.57
CA ALA A 109 -2.46 10.32 12.01
C ALA A 109 -3.86 10.30 12.65
N PHE A 110 -4.02 9.65 13.79
CA PHE A 110 -5.31 9.59 14.48
C PHE A 110 -5.10 9.35 15.97
N ASP A 111 -6.14 9.57 16.76
CA ASP A 111 -6.10 9.44 18.23
C ASP A 111 -5.52 8.09 18.68
N SER A 112 -4.52 8.15 19.56
CA SER A 112 -3.81 6.96 20.07
C SER A 112 -4.71 6.04 20.91
N SER A 113 -5.82 6.55 21.47
CA SER A 113 -6.74 5.78 22.31
C SER A 113 -7.47 4.65 21.57
N ALA A 114 -7.56 4.74 20.24
CA ALA A 114 -8.11 3.68 19.40
C ALA A 114 -7.13 2.53 19.16
N MET A 115 -5.88 2.67 19.62
CA MET A 115 -4.84 1.67 19.48
C MET A 115 -4.47 1.06 20.81
N HIS A 116 -4.16 -0.22 20.76
CA HIS A 116 -3.53 -0.92 21.86
C HIS A 116 -2.10 -1.22 21.49
N ASP A 117 -1.19 -0.99 22.42
CA ASP A 117 0.19 -1.42 22.29
C ASP A 117 0.22 -2.95 22.16
N THR A 118 0.53 -3.43 20.97
CA THR A 118 0.63 -4.85 20.67
C THR A 118 1.95 -5.47 21.14
N SER A 119 2.85 -4.68 21.76
CA SER A 119 4.10 -5.17 22.39
C SER A 119 3.91 -5.66 23.84
N GLY A 120 2.67 -5.66 24.36
CA GLY A 120 2.38 -6.14 25.72
C GLY A 120 2.53 -5.08 26.82
N GLY A 121 2.39 -3.78 26.48
CA GLY A 121 2.18 -2.71 27.47
C GLY A 121 3.45 -2.02 27.96
N LYS A 122 4.49 -1.91 27.13
CA LYS A 122 5.70 -1.14 27.45
C LYS A 122 6.02 -0.22 26.29
N ALA A 123 5.73 1.06 26.46
CA ALA A 123 6.19 2.11 25.55
C ALA A 123 7.70 1.94 25.28
N GLY A 124 8.06 1.72 24.01
CA GLY A 124 9.45 1.48 23.58
C GLY A 124 9.88 0.01 23.42
N GLN A 125 9.00 -0.97 23.66
CA GLN A 125 9.28 -2.37 23.29
C GLN A 125 8.85 -2.65 21.85
N GLN A 126 9.71 -3.33 21.11
CA GLN A 126 9.44 -3.74 19.73
C GLN A 126 8.24 -4.70 19.71
N TYR A 127 7.24 -4.40 18.87
CA TYR A 127 6.09 -5.27 18.62
C TYR A 127 6.55 -6.73 18.45
N THR A 128 6.05 -7.61 19.32
CA THR A 128 6.14 -9.07 19.11
C THR A 128 4.86 -9.44 18.38
N PRO A 129 4.93 -9.90 17.11
CA PRO A 129 3.75 -10.20 16.34
C PRO A 129 2.78 -11.09 17.12
N ALA A 130 1.51 -10.67 17.24
CA ALA A 130 0.45 -11.65 17.43
C ALA A 130 0.66 -12.67 16.30
N GLY A 131 0.79 -13.95 16.63
CA GLY A 131 1.26 -14.98 15.69
C GLY A 131 0.59 -14.91 14.31
N ASP A 132 1.35 -15.27 13.27
CA ASP A 132 1.02 -15.61 11.88
C ASP A 132 -0.22 -15.00 11.19
N TRP A 133 -0.70 -13.80 11.56
CA TRP A 133 -1.81 -13.15 10.85
C TRP A 133 -1.32 -12.37 9.61
N ILE A 134 -0.06 -11.88 9.61
CA ILE A 134 0.69 -11.68 8.35
C ILE A 134 1.30 -13.03 8.04
N ARG A 135 0.81 -13.69 6.98
CA ARG A 135 1.56 -14.82 6.40
C ARG A 135 2.87 -14.26 5.85
N LYS A 136 3.92 -14.22 6.67
CA LYS A 136 5.31 -14.23 6.21
C LYS A 136 5.60 -15.63 5.70
N ARG A 137 4.89 -16.04 4.66
CA ARG A 137 5.25 -17.26 3.96
C ARG A 137 6.41 -16.82 3.07
N ASP A 138 7.63 -17.08 3.53
CA ASP A 138 8.70 -17.36 2.59
C ASP A 138 8.16 -18.53 1.77
N TYR A 139 7.61 -18.22 0.59
CA TYR A 139 7.32 -19.29 -0.36
C TYR A 139 8.69 -19.92 -0.62
N ASP A 140 8.83 -21.22 -0.43
CA ASP A 140 10.06 -21.94 -0.82
C ASP A 140 10.42 -21.63 -2.30
N SER A 141 9.39 -21.29 -3.09
CA SER A 141 9.48 -20.84 -4.47
C SER A 141 9.63 -19.31 -4.66
N LEU A 142 9.85 -18.47 -3.64
CA LEU A 142 9.96 -17.02 -3.81
C LEU A 142 11.14 -16.65 -4.72
N ALA A 143 12.27 -17.36 -4.57
CA ALA A 143 13.41 -17.21 -5.47
C ALA A 143 13.05 -17.61 -6.91
N GLU A 144 12.27 -18.68 -7.07
CA GLU A 144 11.80 -19.18 -8.36
C GLU A 144 10.77 -18.25 -9.00
N LEU A 145 9.88 -17.65 -8.22
CA LEU A 145 8.89 -16.66 -8.66
C LEU A 145 9.59 -15.39 -9.14
N LYS A 146 10.55 -14.88 -8.36
CA LYS A 146 11.39 -13.73 -8.77
C LYS A 146 12.17 -14.02 -10.04
N GLN A 147 12.70 -15.24 -10.19
CA GLN A 147 13.39 -15.63 -11.42
C GLN A 147 12.40 -15.78 -12.59
N SER A 148 11.23 -16.38 -12.36
CA SER A 148 10.17 -16.50 -13.37
C SER A 148 9.64 -15.14 -13.84
N GLU A 149 9.51 -14.17 -12.94
CA GLU A 149 9.16 -12.79 -13.28
C GLU A 149 10.23 -12.16 -14.17
N LYS A 150 11.52 -12.27 -13.80
CA LYS A 150 12.63 -11.80 -14.63
C LYS A 150 12.65 -12.45 -16.02
N ASP A 151 12.38 -13.76 -16.09
CA ASP A 151 12.37 -14.50 -17.35
C ASP A 151 11.18 -14.07 -18.23
N LYS A 152 10.00 -13.87 -17.63
CA LYS A 152 8.81 -13.36 -18.31
C LYS A 152 9.01 -11.93 -18.81
N GLU A 153 9.64 -11.06 -18.01
CA GLU A 153 10.01 -9.71 -18.41
C GLU A 153 11.01 -9.71 -19.58
N ALA A 154 12.03 -10.57 -19.53
CA ALA A 154 13.00 -10.73 -20.61
C ALA A 154 12.34 -11.23 -21.90
N GLN A 155 11.43 -12.21 -21.80
CA GLN A 155 10.65 -12.70 -22.93
C GLN A 155 9.72 -11.63 -23.51
N ALA A 156 9.05 -10.85 -22.67
CA ALA A 156 8.21 -9.73 -23.11
C ALA A 156 9.02 -8.62 -23.80
N ARG A 157 10.24 -8.34 -23.32
CA ARG A 157 11.16 -7.39 -23.97
C ARG A 157 11.62 -7.93 -25.33
N ALA A 158 11.98 -9.21 -25.41
CA ALA A 158 12.43 -9.84 -26.65
C ALA A 158 11.32 -9.90 -27.70
N SER A 159 10.08 -10.18 -27.31
CA SER A 159 8.94 -10.24 -28.25
C SER A 159 8.51 -8.87 -28.79
N ASN A 160 8.79 -7.78 -28.07
CA ASN A 160 8.55 -6.40 -28.54
C ASN A 160 9.64 -5.88 -29.50
N VAL A 161 10.80 -6.56 -29.60
CA VAL A 161 11.89 -6.19 -30.54
C VAL A 161 11.70 -6.83 -31.92
N THR A 162 10.83 -7.84 -32.02
CA THR A 162 10.57 -8.59 -33.27
C THR A 162 9.32 -8.12 -34.04
N GLN A 163 8.71 -6.98 -33.67
CA GLN A 163 7.62 -6.32 -34.41
C GLN A 163 8.10 -5.10 -35.20
#